data_AF-A0A6V7Y5I3-F1
#
_entry.id   AF-A0A6V7Y5I3-F1
#
_cell.length_a   1.000
_cell.length_b   1.000
_cell.length_c   1.000
_cell.angle_alpha   90.00
_cell.angle_beta   90.00
_cell.angle_gamma   90.00
#
_symmetry.space_group_name_H-M   'P 1'
#
loop_
_entity.id
_entity.type
_entity.pdbx_description
1 polymer ?
#
loop_
_entity_poly.entity_id
_entity_poly.type
_entity_poly.pdbx_seq_one_letter_code
_entity_poly.pdbx_strand_id
1 'polypeptide(L)'
;MVIIKQTTTKTNFSKIITIFMTSIFPFLFGLTMGQSTCVFLKQKYPQFLFYNVPDEPRRASNLSICQSNTPTCCTSQMEEEFSLLTETEFNQNVKSQIRLIHQFFSYSATNFKSHFKEGFNNSMAALRKIFRRTYGQFYVQNKQIFNKFVNDSLLVFEQGNGCFIEALQQLFKRIFLTEFSLLNPLRSIDKEKQQILNCIMSLFPILRPFGSGPEAISQLTGRAFRIWSSTIIALEQISQNLQILEKANFMRLNLSYPK
;
A
#
# COMPACT_ATOMS: atom_id res chain seq x y z
N MET A 1 6.06 -15.38 106.66
CA MET A 1 5.87 -16.82 106.45
C MET A 1 5.09 -17.00 105.15
N VAL A 2 5.65 -17.80 104.25
CA VAL A 2 5.26 -17.99 102.84
C VAL A 2 3.89 -18.65 102.71
N ILE A 3 3.06 -18.22 101.75
CA ILE A 3 2.02 -19.06 101.13
C ILE A 3 2.01 -18.83 99.60
N ILE A 4 1.92 -19.94 98.88
CA ILE A 4 2.19 -20.18 97.45
C ILE A 4 0.92 -20.03 96.57
N LYS A 5 1.15 -19.68 95.30
CA LYS A 5 0.31 -19.77 94.06
C LYS A 5 -0.95 -20.64 94.11
N GLN A 6 -1.99 -20.16 93.40
CA GLN A 6 -2.76 -20.99 92.46
C GLN A 6 -3.16 -20.20 91.21
N THR A 7 -2.70 -20.67 90.05
CA THR A 7 -3.19 -20.35 88.71
C THR A 7 -4.45 -21.18 88.43
N THR A 8 -5.52 -20.57 87.91
CA THR A 8 -6.55 -21.29 87.14
C THR A 8 -6.93 -20.50 85.89
N THR A 9 -6.66 -21.11 84.75
CA THR A 9 -6.96 -20.67 83.39
C THR A 9 -8.40 -21.06 83.04
N LYS A 10 -9.27 -20.07 82.78
CA LYS A 10 -10.55 -20.29 82.07
C LYS A 10 -10.37 -19.93 80.60
N THR A 11 -10.14 -20.95 79.79
CA THR A 11 -10.06 -20.91 78.33
C THR A 11 -11.45 -20.61 77.74
N ASN A 12 -11.55 -19.51 76.99
CA ASN A 12 -12.77 -19.10 76.31
C ASN A 12 -13.03 -19.99 75.08
N PHE A 13 -13.93 -20.96 75.24
CA PHE A 13 -14.37 -21.93 74.22
C PHE A 13 -14.83 -21.27 72.90
N SER A 14 -15.36 -20.04 72.97
CA SER A 14 -15.76 -19.24 71.80
C SER A 14 -14.59 -18.87 70.88
N LYS A 15 -13.38 -18.63 71.42
CA LYS A 15 -12.21 -18.24 70.61
C LYS A 15 -11.64 -19.41 69.81
N ILE A 16 -11.80 -20.65 70.29
CA ILE A 16 -11.32 -21.86 69.60
C ILE A 16 -12.19 -22.15 68.37
N ILE A 17 -13.50 -21.95 68.46
CA ILE A 17 -14.45 -22.15 67.35
C ILE A 17 -14.22 -21.13 66.23
N THR A 18 -13.95 -19.87 66.56
CA THR A 18 -13.64 -18.83 65.56
C THR A 18 -12.34 -19.13 64.82
N ILE A 19 -11.30 -19.57 65.52
CA ILE A 19 -10.01 -19.93 64.90
C ILE A 19 -10.18 -21.13 63.96
N PHE A 20 -10.92 -22.17 64.38
CA PHE A 20 -11.17 -23.34 63.52
C PHE A 20 -11.93 -22.98 62.23
N MET A 21 -12.91 -22.08 62.29
CA MET A 21 -13.72 -21.68 61.14
C MET A 21 -12.98 -20.74 60.17
N THR A 22 -12.04 -19.91 60.65
CA THR A 22 -11.34 -18.95 59.79
C THR A 22 -10.00 -19.42 59.25
N SER A 23 -9.29 -20.34 59.94
CA SER A 23 -7.95 -20.77 59.50
C SER A 23 -7.88 -22.19 58.94
N ILE A 24 -8.82 -23.08 59.25
CA ILE A 24 -8.79 -24.48 58.80
C ILE A 24 -9.81 -24.76 57.68
N PHE A 25 -10.96 -24.06 57.68
CA PHE A 25 -11.98 -24.22 56.64
C PHE A 25 -11.55 -23.79 55.22
N PRO A 26 -10.71 -22.76 55.01
CA PRO A 26 -10.22 -22.43 53.66
C PRO A 26 -9.21 -23.47 53.12
N PHE A 27 -8.63 -24.29 54.01
CA PHE A 27 -7.64 -25.30 53.64
C PHE A 27 -8.27 -26.63 53.19
N LEU A 28 -9.56 -26.86 53.45
CA LEU A 28 -10.29 -28.06 53.05
C LEU A 28 -11.12 -27.89 51.76
N PHE A 29 -11.36 -26.66 51.29
CA PHE A 29 -12.06 -26.38 50.03
C PHE A 29 -11.28 -25.45 49.09
N GLY A 30 -9.95 -25.44 49.23
CA GLY A 30 -9.01 -24.78 48.33
C GLY A 30 -8.43 -25.72 47.28
N LEU A 31 -9.24 -26.58 46.66
CA LEU A 31 -8.88 -27.13 45.34
C LEU A 31 -9.50 -26.20 44.31
N THR A 32 -8.67 -25.37 43.71
CA THR A 32 -8.95 -24.90 42.35
C THR A 32 -9.25 -26.14 41.53
N MET A 33 -10.51 -26.28 41.07
CA MET A 33 -10.85 -27.34 40.13
C MET A 33 -10.03 -27.10 38.86
N GLY A 34 -8.86 -27.74 38.77
CA GLY A 34 -8.26 -28.05 37.48
C GLY A 34 -9.36 -28.74 36.68
N GLN A 35 -9.68 -28.20 35.51
CA GLN A 35 -10.78 -28.70 34.68
C GLN A 35 -10.58 -30.21 34.48
N SER A 36 -11.39 -31.02 35.18
CA SER A 36 -11.19 -32.47 35.27
C SER A 36 -11.65 -33.22 34.02
N THR A 37 -12.34 -32.51 33.12
CA THR A 37 -12.88 -33.05 31.87
C THR A 37 -12.56 -32.10 30.73
N CYS A 38 -12.50 -32.61 29.50
CA CYS A 38 -12.30 -31.79 28.30
C CYS A 38 -13.61 -31.31 27.67
N VAL A 39 -14.75 -31.66 28.27
CA VAL A 39 -16.10 -31.29 27.81
C VAL A 39 -16.27 -29.76 27.75
N PHE A 40 -15.56 -29.01 28.59
CA PHE A 40 -15.60 -27.55 28.59
C PHE A 40 -15.18 -26.94 27.25
N LEU A 41 -14.35 -27.62 26.44
CA LEU A 41 -13.87 -27.07 25.16
C LEU A 41 -15.04 -26.77 24.20
N LYS A 42 -16.00 -27.70 24.11
CA LYS A 42 -17.22 -27.52 23.29
C LYS A 42 -18.12 -26.42 23.82
N GLN A 43 -18.20 -26.26 25.15
CA GLN A 43 -19.02 -25.24 25.79
C GLN A 43 -18.40 -23.84 25.67
N LYS A 44 -17.08 -23.75 25.81
CA LYS A 44 -16.34 -22.48 25.83
C LYS A 44 -16.08 -21.95 24.42
N TYR A 45 -15.94 -22.83 23.43
CA TYR A 45 -15.65 -22.44 22.05
C TYR A 45 -16.61 -23.08 21.05
N PRO A 46 -17.91 -22.76 21.11
CA PRO A 46 -18.93 -23.37 20.25
C PRO A 46 -18.71 -23.10 18.74
N GLN A 47 -17.88 -22.11 18.38
CA GLN A 47 -17.52 -21.80 17.01
C GLN A 47 -16.60 -22.83 16.34
N PHE A 48 -15.92 -23.68 17.11
CA PHE A 48 -15.03 -24.70 16.57
C PHE A 48 -15.72 -26.07 16.55
N LEU A 49 -15.61 -26.76 15.41
CA LEU A 49 -16.05 -28.14 15.29
C LEU A 49 -14.99 -29.04 15.90
N PHE A 50 -15.23 -29.48 17.14
CA PHE A 50 -14.34 -30.41 17.82
C PHE A 50 -14.75 -31.86 17.56
N TYR A 51 -13.99 -32.56 16.72
CA TYR A 51 -14.11 -34.01 16.54
C TYR A 51 -13.18 -34.74 17.51
N ASN A 52 -13.61 -35.91 18.01
CA ASN A 52 -12.77 -36.82 18.80
C ASN A 52 -12.13 -36.21 20.07
N VAL A 53 -12.83 -35.28 20.74
CA VAL A 53 -12.40 -34.75 22.05
C VAL A 53 -12.43 -35.87 23.09
N PRO A 54 -11.31 -36.14 23.79
CA PRO A 54 -11.31 -37.13 24.88
C PRO A 54 -12.16 -36.63 26.06
N ASP A 55 -12.80 -37.50 26.82
CA ASP A 55 -13.62 -37.05 27.97
C ASP A 55 -12.77 -36.41 29.09
N GLU A 56 -11.55 -36.91 29.29
CA GLU A 56 -10.57 -36.47 30.29
C GLU A 56 -9.21 -36.15 29.65
N PRO A 57 -8.40 -35.25 30.25
CA PRO A 57 -7.05 -34.94 29.77
C PRO A 57 -6.15 -36.18 29.68
N ARG A 58 -5.49 -36.39 28.54
CA ARG A 58 -4.58 -37.54 28.31
C ARG A 58 -3.15 -37.06 28.10
N ARG A 59 -2.17 -37.93 28.35
CA ARG A 59 -0.77 -37.60 27.98
C ARG A 59 -0.70 -37.30 26.49
N ALA A 60 -0.01 -36.20 26.14
CA ALA A 60 0.19 -35.81 24.76
C ALA A 60 0.93 -36.93 23.99
N SER A 61 0.33 -37.44 22.93
CA SER A 61 0.93 -38.43 22.03
C SER A 61 0.86 -37.90 20.61
N ASN A 62 2.01 -37.85 19.92
CA ASN A 62 2.12 -37.45 18.51
C ASN A 62 1.65 -36.02 18.20
N LEU A 63 1.80 -35.08 19.15
CA LEU A 63 1.63 -33.64 18.91
C LEU A 63 2.94 -33.04 18.40
N SER A 64 2.86 -32.29 17.31
CA SER A 64 3.99 -31.72 16.56
C SER A 64 4.21 -30.23 16.82
N ILE A 65 3.15 -29.48 17.16
CA ILE A 65 3.17 -28.03 17.35
C ILE A 65 3.05 -27.70 18.84
N CYS A 66 2.04 -28.25 19.52
CA CYS A 66 1.78 -28.05 20.93
C CYS A 66 2.60 -29.02 21.79
N GLN A 67 3.73 -28.54 22.32
CA GLN A 67 4.51 -29.29 23.30
C GLN A 67 3.84 -29.19 24.68
N SER A 68 3.42 -30.32 25.24
CA SER A 68 2.83 -30.38 26.57
C SER A 68 3.48 -31.46 27.42
N ASN A 69 4.10 -31.05 28.54
CA ASN A 69 4.60 -31.97 29.56
C ASN A 69 3.49 -32.42 30.53
N THR A 70 2.30 -31.83 30.42
CA THR A 70 1.10 -32.15 31.21
C THR A 70 0.03 -32.83 30.35
N PRO A 71 -0.91 -33.56 30.97
CA PRO A 71 -2.07 -34.08 30.25
C PRO A 71 -2.84 -32.98 29.52
N THR A 72 -3.21 -33.22 28.27
CA THR A 72 -3.88 -32.29 27.36
C THR A 72 -5.18 -32.89 26.83
N CYS A 73 -6.09 -32.02 26.43
CA CYS A 73 -7.33 -32.36 25.77
C CYS A 73 -7.21 -32.37 24.23
N CYS A 74 -6.04 -32.00 23.69
CA CYS A 74 -5.80 -31.97 22.26
C CYS A 74 -5.28 -33.31 21.75
N THR A 75 -5.93 -33.86 20.73
CA THR A 75 -5.45 -35.04 19.98
C THR A 75 -4.63 -34.60 18.76
N SER A 76 -3.87 -35.51 18.15
CA SER A 76 -3.11 -35.20 16.92
C SER A 76 -4.00 -34.75 15.76
N GLN A 77 -5.19 -35.35 15.62
CA GLN A 77 -6.18 -34.93 14.62
C GLN A 77 -6.69 -33.51 14.90
N MET A 78 -6.98 -33.19 16.17
CA MET A 78 -7.40 -31.85 16.56
C MET A 78 -6.30 -30.81 16.26
N GLU A 79 -5.04 -31.16 16.54
CA GLU A 79 -3.90 -30.29 16.23
C GLU A 79 -3.76 -30.02 14.71
N GLU A 80 -3.92 -31.05 13.87
CA GLU A 80 -3.89 -30.91 12.41
C GLU A 80 -5.04 -30.02 11.90
N GLU A 81 -6.27 -30.27 12.37
CA GLU A 81 -7.45 -29.47 12.01
C GLU A 81 -7.29 -28.00 12.46
N PHE A 82 -6.80 -27.75 13.68
CA PHE A 82 -6.52 -26.39 14.14
C PHE A 82 -5.38 -25.73 13.37
N SER A 83 -4.36 -26.48 12.98
CA SER A 83 -3.28 -25.97 12.13
C SER A 83 -3.81 -25.49 10.78
N LEU A 84 -4.65 -26.30 10.12
CA LEU A 84 -5.27 -25.95 8.84
C LEU A 84 -6.25 -24.77 8.96
N LEU A 85 -7.03 -24.74 10.03
CA LEU A 85 -7.95 -23.63 10.30
C LEU A 85 -7.18 -22.33 10.53
N THR A 86 -6.17 -22.36 11.38
CA THR A 86 -5.30 -21.21 11.65
C THR A 86 -4.59 -20.74 10.38
N GLU A 87 -4.11 -21.66 9.53
CA GLU A 87 -3.53 -21.33 8.23
C GLU A 87 -4.51 -20.59 7.34
N THR A 88 -5.74 -21.08 7.28
CA THR A 88 -6.79 -20.51 6.44
C THR A 88 -7.19 -19.13 6.94
N GLU A 89 -7.52 -19.00 8.23
CA GLU A 89 -7.93 -17.73 8.84
C GLU A 89 -6.84 -16.67 8.78
N PHE A 90 -5.59 -17.05 9.09
CA PHE A 90 -4.45 -16.14 9.02
C PHE A 90 -4.24 -15.64 7.59
N ASN A 91 -4.20 -16.54 6.60
CA ASN A 91 -4.06 -16.15 5.20
C ASN A 91 -5.22 -15.28 4.72
N GLN A 92 -6.46 -15.61 5.08
CA GLN A 92 -7.63 -14.80 4.72
C GLN A 92 -7.53 -13.39 5.32
N ASN A 93 -7.17 -13.28 6.60
CA ASN A 93 -7.04 -12.01 7.27
C ASN A 93 -5.93 -11.15 6.63
N VAL A 94 -4.73 -11.70 6.44
CA VAL A 94 -3.61 -10.99 5.80
C VAL A 94 -3.95 -10.57 4.38
N LYS A 95 -4.54 -11.45 3.56
CA LYS A 95 -4.99 -11.13 2.20
C LYS A 95 -6.05 -10.03 2.18
N SER A 96 -6.98 -10.03 3.15
CA SER A 96 -8.00 -8.98 3.25
C SER A 96 -7.37 -7.61 3.48
N GLN A 97 -6.35 -7.51 4.34
CA GLN A 97 -5.62 -6.27 4.60
C GLN A 97 -4.83 -5.81 3.37
N ILE A 98 -4.12 -6.73 2.72
CA ILE A 98 -3.39 -6.44 1.47
C ILE A 98 -4.33 -5.92 0.40
N ARG A 99 -5.52 -6.52 0.26
CA ARG A 99 -6.52 -6.09 -0.72
C ARG A 99 -7.01 -4.67 -0.48
N LEU A 100 -7.22 -4.27 0.78
CA LEU A 100 -7.59 -2.89 1.11
C LEU A 100 -6.48 -1.90 0.71
N ILE A 101 -5.22 -2.24 1.02
CA ILE A 101 -4.07 -1.41 0.64
C ILE A 101 -3.93 -1.34 -0.90
N HIS A 102 -4.08 -2.48 -1.59
CA HIS A 102 -4.06 -2.54 -3.05
C HIS A 102 -5.13 -1.63 -3.68
N GLN A 103 -6.37 -1.70 -3.19
CA GLN A 103 -7.46 -0.85 -3.65
C GLN A 103 -7.14 0.64 -3.46
N PHE A 104 -6.56 1.01 -2.32
CA PHE A 104 -6.14 2.40 -2.06
C PHE A 104 -5.09 2.88 -3.08
N PHE A 105 -4.03 2.11 -3.32
CA PHE A 105 -2.98 2.51 -4.26
C PHE A 105 -3.46 2.52 -5.72
N SER A 106 -4.27 1.54 -6.10
CA SER A 106 -4.88 1.48 -7.43
C SER A 106 -5.80 2.68 -7.72
N TYR A 107 -6.66 3.01 -6.75
CA TYR A 107 -7.52 4.19 -6.81
C TYR A 107 -6.69 5.49 -6.88
N SER A 108 -5.68 5.60 -6.01
CA SER A 108 -4.77 6.76 -5.98
C SER A 108 -4.06 6.95 -7.31
N ALA A 109 -3.50 5.89 -7.90
CA ALA A 109 -2.82 5.94 -9.21
C ALA A 109 -3.77 6.47 -10.30
N THR A 110 -5.00 5.94 -10.34
CA THR A 110 -6.01 6.32 -11.32
C THR A 110 -6.40 7.79 -11.19
N ASN A 111 -6.67 8.26 -9.97
CA ASN A 111 -7.01 9.65 -9.70
C ASN A 111 -5.86 10.60 -10.00
N PHE A 112 -4.64 10.27 -9.59
CA PHE A 112 -3.45 11.10 -9.84
C PHE A 112 -3.23 11.29 -11.34
N LYS A 113 -3.36 10.20 -12.12
CA LYS A 113 -3.30 10.23 -13.57
C LYS A 113 -4.40 11.09 -14.19
N SER A 114 -5.63 11.00 -13.68
CA SER A 114 -6.76 11.82 -14.14
C SER A 114 -6.54 13.31 -13.86
N HIS A 115 -6.18 13.68 -12.64
CA HIS A 115 -5.93 15.07 -12.25
C HIS A 115 -4.82 15.72 -13.07
N PHE A 116 -3.74 14.97 -13.36
CA PHE A 116 -2.69 15.47 -14.23
C PHE A 116 -3.22 15.78 -15.64
N LYS A 117 -3.92 14.82 -16.26
CA LYS A 117 -4.45 14.97 -17.62
C LYS A 117 -5.45 16.12 -17.71
N GLU A 118 -6.33 16.24 -16.73
CA GLU A 118 -7.30 17.33 -16.63
C GLU A 118 -6.59 18.68 -16.47
N GLY A 119 -5.67 18.81 -15.52
CA GLY A 119 -4.92 20.05 -15.28
C GLY A 119 -4.10 20.49 -16.49
N PHE A 120 -3.45 19.54 -17.17
CA PHE A 120 -2.71 19.81 -18.41
C PHE A 120 -3.65 20.29 -19.53
N ASN A 121 -4.77 19.59 -19.76
CA ASN A 121 -5.74 19.97 -20.79
C ASN A 121 -6.38 21.32 -20.51
N ASN A 122 -6.71 21.63 -19.25
CA ASN A 122 -7.24 22.92 -18.83
C ASN A 122 -6.22 24.05 -19.08
N SER A 123 -4.94 23.82 -18.75
CA SER A 123 -3.86 24.76 -19.04
C SER A 123 -3.73 25.01 -20.56
N MET A 124 -3.88 23.97 -21.37
CA MET A 124 -3.80 24.10 -22.84
C MET A 124 -5.03 24.75 -23.46
N ALA A 125 -6.21 24.56 -22.87
CA ALA A 125 -7.42 25.29 -23.25
C ALA A 125 -7.30 26.79 -22.91
N ALA A 126 -6.74 27.12 -21.75
CA ALA A 126 -6.47 28.50 -21.36
C ALA A 126 -5.46 29.17 -22.31
N LEU A 127 -4.36 28.47 -22.64
CA LEU A 127 -3.38 28.97 -23.62
C LEU A 127 -4.02 29.23 -24.98
N ARG A 128 -4.83 28.28 -25.48
CA ARG A 128 -5.59 28.43 -26.73
C ARG A 128 -6.48 29.67 -26.72
N LYS A 129 -7.16 29.95 -25.62
CA LYS A 129 -8.03 31.13 -25.48
C LYS A 129 -7.21 32.43 -25.58
N ILE A 130 -6.07 32.50 -24.88
CA ILE A 130 -5.17 33.65 -24.94
C ILE A 130 -4.60 33.81 -26.33
N PHE A 131 -4.11 32.73 -26.95
CA PHE A 131 -3.48 32.79 -28.27
C PHE A 131 -4.47 33.16 -29.37
N ARG A 132 -5.71 32.66 -29.31
CA ARG A 132 -6.77 33.10 -30.22
C ARG A 132 -7.09 34.59 -30.05
N ARG A 133 -7.08 35.11 -28.82
CA ARG A 133 -7.31 36.54 -28.54
C ARG A 133 -6.15 37.41 -29.04
N THR A 134 -4.91 36.99 -28.81
CA THR A 134 -3.71 37.78 -29.11
C THR A 134 -3.32 37.71 -30.59
N TYR A 135 -3.35 36.51 -31.19
CA TYR A 135 -2.84 36.27 -32.55
C TYR A 135 -3.94 36.03 -33.58
N GLY A 136 -5.21 35.93 -33.16
CA GLY A 136 -6.36 35.81 -34.06
C GLY A 136 -6.22 34.67 -35.07
N GLN A 137 -6.33 35.03 -36.34
CA GLN A 137 -6.35 34.07 -37.45
C GLN A 137 -5.01 33.35 -37.66
N PHE A 138 -3.88 34.00 -37.34
CA PHE A 138 -2.57 33.35 -37.43
C PHE A 138 -2.49 32.12 -36.53
N TYR A 139 -3.01 32.22 -35.31
CA TYR A 139 -3.12 31.07 -34.42
C TYR A 139 -4.09 30.02 -34.97
N VAL A 140 -5.27 30.42 -35.43
CA VAL A 140 -6.30 29.48 -35.90
C VAL A 140 -5.79 28.62 -37.07
N GLN A 141 -5.06 29.23 -38.00
CA GLN A 141 -4.47 28.54 -39.16
C GLN A 141 -3.32 27.60 -38.78
N ASN A 142 -2.57 27.92 -37.72
CA ASN A 142 -1.37 27.16 -37.32
C ASN A 142 -1.55 26.36 -36.02
N LYS A 143 -2.77 26.25 -35.50
CA LYS A 143 -3.08 25.58 -34.21
C LYS A 143 -2.64 24.12 -34.14
N GLN A 144 -2.43 23.47 -35.28
CA GLN A 144 -1.98 22.08 -35.36
C GLN A 144 -0.61 21.85 -34.71
N ILE A 145 0.26 22.86 -34.70
CA ILE A 145 1.56 22.82 -34.02
C ILE A 145 1.36 22.55 -32.52
N PHE A 146 0.43 23.28 -31.90
CA PHE A 146 0.10 23.15 -30.49
C PHE A 146 -0.67 21.85 -30.20
N ASN A 147 -1.62 21.47 -31.06
CA ASN A 147 -2.33 20.18 -30.90
C ASN A 147 -1.36 19.00 -30.92
N LYS A 148 -0.37 19.02 -31.83
CA LYS A 148 0.69 18.01 -31.86
C LYS A 148 1.47 17.99 -30.55
N PHE A 149 1.87 19.15 -30.03
CA PHE A 149 2.57 19.22 -28.74
C PHE A 149 1.74 18.64 -27.57
N VAL A 150 0.43 18.91 -27.52
CA VAL A 150 -0.46 18.31 -26.51
C VAL A 150 -0.43 16.77 -26.62
N ASN A 151 -0.56 16.24 -27.83
CA ASN A 151 -0.54 14.79 -28.05
C ASN A 151 0.81 14.17 -27.69
N ASP A 152 1.91 14.76 -28.17
CA ASP A 152 3.27 14.30 -27.89
C ASP A 152 3.55 14.32 -26.36
N SER A 153 3.06 15.34 -25.64
CA SER A 153 3.21 15.45 -24.17
C SER A 153 2.40 14.41 -23.41
N LEU A 154 1.16 14.14 -23.83
CA LEU A 154 0.32 13.12 -23.22
C LEU A 154 0.87 11.70 -23.48
N LEU A 155 1.40 11.46 -24.68
CA LEU A 155 2.05 10.19 -25.01
C LEU A 155 3.28 9.95 -24.13
N VAL A 156 4.15 10.96 -24.00
CA VAL A 156 5.32 10.90 -23.11
C VAL A 156 4.91 10.58 -21.67
N PHE A 157 3.85 11.23 -21.20
CA PHE A 157 3.32 11.00 -19.85
C PHE A 157 2.77 9.57 -19.67
N GLU A 158 2.10 9.02 -20.68
CA GLU A 158 1.55 7.66 -20.65
C GLU A 158 2.61 6.57 -20.72
N GLN A 159 3.68 6.79 -21.48
CA GLN A 159 4.76 5.81 -21.63
C GLN A 159 5.71 5.77 -20.42
N GLY A 160 5.73 6.80 -19.58
CA GLY A 160 6.53 6.85 -18.35
C GLY A 160 8.05 6.90 -18.56
N ASN A 161 8.52 6.82 -19.80
CA ASN A 161 9.94 6.81 -20.18
C ASN A 161 10.32 7.92 -21.18
N GLY A 162 9.34 8.72 -21.62
CA GLY A 162 9.56 9.83 -22.55
C GLY A 162 10.03 11.11 -21.85
N CYS A 163 10.66 12.00 -22.61
CA CYS A 163 11.14 13.28 -22.08
C CYS A 163 10.21 14.44 -22.51
N PHE A 164 9.47 15.02 -21.56
CA PHE A 164 8.61 16.18 -21.85
C PHE A 164 9.41 17.36 -22.45
N ILE A 165 10.67 17.51 -22.04
CA ILE A 165 11.58 18.53 -22.56
C ILE A 165 11.79 18.35 -24.07
N GLU A 166 11.86 17.11 -24.57
CA GLU A 166 11.97 16.86 -26.01
C GLU A 166 10.71 17.28 -26.75
N ALA A 167 9.52 16.96 -26.23
CA ALA A 167 8.26 17.41 -26.82
C ALA A 167 8.20 18.95 -26.89
N LEU A 168 8.66 19.63 -25.84
CA LEU A 168 8.75 21.09 -25.79
C LEU A 168 9.78 21.66 -26.78
N GLN A 169 10.96 21.04 -26.90
CA GLN A 169 11.95 21.42 -27.90
C GLN A 169 11.41 21.28 -29.33
N GLN A 170 10.67 20.20 -29.60
CA GLN A 170 10.02 19.98 -30.90
C GLN A 170 8.91 21.01 -31.16
N LEU A 171 8.18 21.45 -30.13
CA LEU A 171 7.22 22.55 -30.25
C LEU A 171 7.93 23.82 -30.76
N PHE A 172 9.02 24.24 -30.11
CA PHE A 172 9.71 25.48 -30.51
C PHE A 172 10.33 25.39 -31.90
N LYS A 173 10.85 24.22 -32.31
CA LYS A 173 11.31 24.01 -33.69
C LYS A 173 10.17 24.20 -34.70
N ARG A 174 8.98 23.64 -34.42
CA ARG A 174 7.79 23.82 -35.27
C ARG A 174 7.35 25.28 -35.33
N ILE A 175 7.29 25.97 -34.19
CA ILE A 175 6.93 27.39 -34.13
C ILE A 175 7.88 28.21 -34.99
N PHE A 176 9.19 28.01 -34.84
CA PHE A 176 10.18 28.75 -35.63
C PHE A 176 10.04 28.51 -37.13
N LEU A 177 9.84 27.26 -37.57
CA LEU A 177 9.62 26.97 -38.99
C LEU A 177 8.36 27.66 -39.53
N THR A 178 7.30 27.71 -38.72
CA THR A 178 6.06 28.38 -39.10
C THR A 178 6.24 29.89 -39.16
N GLU A 179 6.86 30.52 -38.17
CA GLU A 179 7.17 31.95 -38.18
C GLU A 179 8.09 32.31 -39.35
N PHE A 180 9.12 31.52 -39.61
CA PHE A 180 10.02 31.71 -40.74
C PHE A 180 9.25 31.68 -42.08
N SER A 181 8.31 30.73 -42.23
CA SER A 181 7.48 30.62 -43.43
C SER A 181 6.52 31.80 -43.58
N LEU A 182 5.93 32.27 -42.47
CA LEU A 182 5.01 33.41 -42.46
C LEU A 182 5.72 34.73 -42.79
N LEU A 183 6.96 34.89 -42.34
CA LEU A 183 7.79 36.08 -42.60
C LEU A 183 8.40 36.08 -44.01
N ASN A 184 8.44 34.94 -44.70
CA ASN A 184 9.06 34.80 -46.02
C ASN A 184 8.11 34.14 -47.06
N PRO A 185 6.92 34.72 -47.31
CA PRO A 185 5.88 34.08 -48.10
C PRO A 185 6.21 33.93 -49.60
N LEU A 186 7.12 34.76 -50.14
CA LEU A 186 7.52 34.73 -51.55
C LEU A 186 8.54 33.64 -51.87
N ARG A 187 9.09 32.94 -50.87
CA ARG A 187 10.05 31.86 -51.07
C ARG A 187 9.26 30.57 -51.32
N SER A 188 9.05 30.22 -52.59
CA SER A 188 8.42 28.95 -52.96
C SER A 188 9.31 27.79 -52.51
N ILE A 189 8.92 27.12 -51.42
CA ILE A 189 9.72 26.04 -50.86
C ILE A 189 9.18 24.68 -51.36
N ASP A 190 9.62 24.23 -52.54
CA ASP A 190 9.30 22.92 -53.11
C ASP A 190 10.57 22.16 -53.54
N LYS A 191 10.65 20.86 -53.18
CA LYS A 191 11.79 19.91 -53.29
C LYS A 191 13.15 20.34 -52.70
N GLU A 192 13.62 21.57 -52.90
CA GLU A 192 14.69 22.21 -52.11
C GLU A 192 14.27 22.46 -50.64
N LYS A 193 12.98 22.28 -50.36
CA LYS A 193 12.33 22.43 -49.06
C LYS A 193 12.99 21.68 -47.94
N GLN A 194 13.25 20.38 -48.11
CA GLN A 194 13.79 19.63 -46.99
C GLN A 194 15.25 20.00 -46.70
N GLN A 195 16.07 20.28 -47.73
CA GLN A 195 17.47 20.68 -47.53
C GLN A 195 17.57 22.08 -46.90
N ILE A 196 16.78 23.05 -47.37
CA ILE A 196 16.74 24.40 -46.79
C ILE A 196 16.20 24.34 -45.36
N LEU A 197 15.12 23.60 -45.11
CA LEU A 197 14.58 23.43 -43.75
C LEU A 197 15.59 22.73 -42.83
N ASN A 198 16.29 21.70 -43.31
CA ASN A 198 17.33 21.02 -42.54
C ASN A 198 18.50 21.96 -42.22
N CYS A 199 18.92 22.80 -43.19
CA CYS A 199 19.95 23.82 -42.99
C CYS A 199 19.49 24.88 -41.97
N ILE A 200 18.26 25.39 -42.09
CA ILE A 200 17.70 26.34 -41.13
C ILE A 200 17.60 25.70 -39.73
N MET A 201 17.20 24.43 -39.64
CA MET A 201 17.17 23.67 -38.39
C MET A 201 18.56 23.44 -37.80
N SER A 202 19.60 23.29 -38.61
CA SER A 202 20.97 23.16 -38.10
C SER A 202 21.48 24.46 -37.47
N LEU A 203 20.97 25.61 -37.94
CA LEU A 203 21.26 26.92 -37.35
C LEU A 203 20.43 27.23 -36.09
N PHE A 204 19.35 26.50 -35.82
CA PHE A 204 18.45 26.77 -34.69
C PHE A 204 19.16 26.88 -33.32
N PRO A 205 20.09 25.97 -32.94
CA PRO A 205 20.80 26.06 -31.66
C PRO A 205 21.69 27.31 -31.56
N ILE A 206 22.23 27.76 -32.69
CA ILE A 206 23.13 28.92 -32.78
C ILE A 206 22.33 30.22 -32.71
N LEU A 207 21.25 30.30 -33.50
CA LEU A 207 20.44 31.51 -33.62
C LEU A 207 19.63 31.82 -32.36
N ARG A 208 19.28 30.79 -31.57
CA ARG A 208 18.41 30.91 -30.38
C ARG A 208 17.24 31.88 -30.64
N PRO A 209 16.36 31.62 -31.62
CA PRO A 209 15.35 32.59 -32.08
C PRO A 209 14.37 33.05 -31.00
N PHE A 210 14.23 32.26 -29.92
CA PHE A 210 13.39 32.58 -28.76
C PHE A 210 14.20 32.91 -27.49
N GLY A 211 15.49 33.19 -27.63
CA GLY A 211 16.40 33.49 -26.52
C GLY A 211 16.46 32.38 -25.46
N SER A 212 16.24 32.75 -24.20
CA SER A 212 16.18 31.84 -23.04
C SER A 212 14.77 31.29 -22.78
N GLY A 213 13.75 31.71 -23.55
CA GLY A 213 12.35 31.33 -23.33
C GLY A 213 12.10 29.80 -23.30
N PRO A 214 12.54 29.04 -24.32
CA PRO A 214 12.37 27.58 -24.34
C PRO A 214 13.00 26.88 -23.14
N GLU A 215 14.18 27.34 -22.73
CA GLU A 215 14.93 26.76 -21.61
C GLU A 215 14.25 27.06 -20.28
N ALA A 216 13.84 28.32 -20.05
CA ALA A 216 13.10 28.71 -18.85
C ALA A 216 11.79 27.93 -18.70
N ILE A 217 11.02 27.77 -19.79
CA ILE A 217 9.79 26.98 -19.78
C ILE A 217 10.11 25.51 -19.51
N SER A 218 11.16 24.96 -20.12
CA SER A 218 11.59 23.56 -19.92
C SER A 218 11.95 23.29 -18.46
N GLN A 219 12.66 24.20 -17.80
CA GLN A 219 13.03 24.05 -16.38
C GLN A 219 11.80 24.08 -15.47
N LEU A 220 10.88 25.04 -15.70
CA LEU A 220 9.67 25.19 -14.89
C LEU A 220 8.73 23.99 -15.03
N THR A 221 8.44 23.58 -16.26
CA THR A 221 7.43 22.58 -16.56
C THR A 221 8.00 21.15 -16.55
N GLY A 222 9.25 20.96 -16.97
CA GLY A 222 9.90 19.66 -16.99
C GLY A 222 10.04 19.02 -15.60
N ARG A 223 10.31 19.83 -14.56
CA ARG A 223 10.34 19.34 -13.17
C ARG A 223 8.96 18.83 -12.73
N ALA A 224 7.90 19.58 -13.02
CA ALA A 224 6.54 19.17 -12.67
C ALA A 224 6.15 17.87 -13.37
N PHE A 225 6.35 17.77 -14.69
CA PHE A 225 6.09 16.55 -15.46
C PHE A 225 6.83 15.34 -14.89
N ARG A 226 8.12 15.50 -14.57
CA ARG A 226 8.93 14.42 -13.99
C ARG A 226 8.35 13.91 -12.67
N ILE A 227 7.97 14.83 -11.77
CA ILE A 227 7.39 14.47 -10.47
C ILE A 227 6.05 13.73 -10.64
N TRP A 228 5.18 14.23 -11.51
CA TRP A 228 3.90 13.58 -11.80
C TRP A 228 4.09 12.18 -12.36
N SER A 229 4.92 12.03 -13.39
CA SER A 229 5.24 10.72 -13.98
C SER A 229 5.86 9.77 -12.96
N SER A 230 6.87 10.20 -12.19
CA SER A 230 7.53 9.33 -11.20
C SER A 230 6.58 8.90 -10.09
N THR A 231 5.67 9.78 -9.65
CA THR A 231 4.69 9.46 -8.61
C THR A 231 3.71 8.40 -9.11
N ILE A 232 3.21 8.53 -10.35
CA ILE A 232 2.28 7.56 -10.93
C ILE A 232 2.96 6.21 -11.11
N ILE A 233 4.18 6.17 -11.65
CA ILE A 233 4.96 4.93 -11.80
C ILE A 233 5.14 4.25 -10.44
N ALA A 234 5.46 5.01 -9.39
CA ALA A 234 5.59 4.47 -8.04
C ALA A 234 4.28 3.89 -7.50
N LEU A 235 3.15 4.60 -7.66
CA LEU A 235 1.84 4.12 -7.23
C LEU A 235 1.42 2.85 -7.99
N GLU A 236 1.63 2.81 -9.31
CA GLU A 236 1.34 1.65 -10.15
C GLU A 236 2.23 0.46 -9.77
N GLN A 237 3.52 0.67 -9.51
CA GLN A 237 4.44 -0.39 -9.05
C GLN A 237 4.03 -0.95 -7.69
N ILE A 238 3.65 -0.10 -6.73
CA ILE A 238 3.16 -0.55 -5.42
C ILE A 238 1.88 -1.37 -5.61
N SER A 239 0.94 -0.89 -6.43
CA SER A 239 -0.29 -1.62 -6.73
C SER A 239 0.00 -3.00 -7.33
N GLN A 240 0.91 -3.09 -8.29
CA GLN A 240 1.31 -4.37 -8.90
C GLN A 240 1.96 -5.32 -7.89
N ASN A 241 2.85 -4.82 -7.04
CA ASN A 241 3.49 -5.62 -5.99
C ASN A 241 2.46 -6.17 -4.99
N LEU A 242 1.47 -5.36 -4.59
CA LEU A 242 0.40 -5.80 -3.69
C LEU A 242 -0.50 -6.85 -4.34
N GLN A 243 -0.78 -6.72 -5.64
CA GLN A 243 -1.53 -7.73 -6.39
C GLN A 243 -0.80 -9.09 -6.43
N ILE A 244 0.53 -9.08 -6.50
CA ILE A 244 1.35 -10.30 -6.41
C ILE A 244 1.26 -10.87 -4.99
N LEU A 245 1.39 -10.03 -3.96
CA LEU A 245 1.30 -10.45 -2.56
C LEU A 245 -0.07 -11.05 -2.19
N GLU A 246 -1.16 -10.53 -2.75
CA GLU A 246 -2.50 -11.10 -2.54
C GLU A 246 -2.59 -12.59 -2.95
N LYS A 247 -1.77 -13.02 -3.91
CA LYS A 247 -1.71 -14.41 -4.40
C LYS A 247 -0.76 -15.30 -3.60
N ALA A 248 0.05 -14.76 -2.70
CA ALA A 248 1.00 -15.53 -1.89
C ALA A 248 0.29 -16.36 -0.79
N ASN A 249 0.96 -17.40 -0.31
CA ASN A 249 0.58 -18.10 0.93
C ASN A 249 1.59 -17.71 2.02
N PHE A 250 1.12 -17.03 3.07
CA PHE A 250 1.97 -16.39 4.08
C PHE A 250 2.44 -17.35 5.17
N MET A 251 1.70 -18.43 5.44
CA MET A 251 2.06 -19.42 6.47
C MET A 251 3.11 -20.44 5.99
N ARG A 252 3.21 -20.67 4.67
CA ARG A 252 4.30 -21.47 4.10
C ARG A 252 5.64 -20.74 4.03
N LEU A 253 5.67 -19.43 4.32
CA LEU A 253 6.90 -18.66 4.44
C LEU A 253 7.50 -18.88 5.84
N ASN A 254 8.08 -20.07 6.06
CA ASN A 254 8.94 -20.45 7.18
C ASN A 254 8.56 -19.94 8.59
N LEU A 255 7.70 -20.69 9.28
CA LEU A 255 7.80 -20.84 10.74
C LEU A 255 8.75 -21.99 11.12
N SER A 256 9.89 -22.09 10.44
CA SER A 256 11.01 -22.90 10.95
C SER A 256 11.64 -22.09 12.08
N TYR A 257 11.03 -22.14 13.25
CA TYR A 257 11.68 -21.69 14.47
C TYR A 257 12.89 -22.62 14.68
N PRO A 258 14.13 -22.10 14.77
CA PRO A 258 15.24 -22.92 15.20
C PRO A 258 14.93 -23.42 16.63
N LYS A 259 14.98 -24.74 16.79
CA LYS A 259 14.87 -25.42 18.09
C LYS A 259 16.02 -25.00 19.01
#